data_AF-A0A7X0FS44-F1
#
_entry.id   AF-A0A7X0FS44-F1
#
_cell.length_a   1.000
_cell.length_b   1.000
_cell.length_c   1.000
_cell.angle_alpha   90.00
_cell.angle_beta   90.00
_cell.angle_gamma   90.00
#
_symmetry.space_group_name_H-M   'P 1'
#
loop_
_entity.id
_entity.type
_entity.pdbx_description
1 polymer ?
#
loop_
_entity_poly.entity_id
_entity_poly.type
_entity_poly.pdbx_seq_one_letter_code
_entity_poly.pdbx_strand_id
1 'polypeptide(L)'
;MTANTTRDADGRLVLAGWVKTLAPDEIFVFGSNSGGRHGGGAARIAHDKFGAVWGQGHGLQGQSYAVDTMTDAANMASEIGTFLRFADAHPELTFLVTELGCGIGPYQPSDVAPLLAGAGANVALPPSFAAELRKAGVPVPGASGADAAASVSSAPGSGGPAGAASARPDGLVGAKHHGRQAPARLSAQQLDRAAGAMVGMAIGDALGSQYEFGPAHGDDFVPEFGVGVFGHGVGEWTDDTSMAMPILQALARGESLRDPAVLGWIAGEWDTWSRTAKDVGAQTRQVLRSMGGVHTEDVARAASEAHHSRSGRSGGNGSLMRTGPVALGYLADGRERRLAEAAGRIAQLTHWEQDNVDATVIWSLMIRHAVLTGELELDGFTELFGEGSPRQVRWAALVDEACGRHPRDFQADNGWVVKAFQAALAAVFGARDFTDAVYRAIRGGGDTDTVAAIAGALAGARFGVSGIPEEWQEQVHGWPGLRGADLVELAEQAAQHGAEDEL
;
A
#
# COMPACT_ATOMS: atom_id res chain seq x y z
N MET A 1 23.31 27.07 -1.43
CA MET A 1 22.47 25.85 -1.38
C MET A 1 21.94 25.76 0.04
N THR A 2 20.64 25.60 0.17
CA THR A 2 19.94 25.52 1.45
C THR A 2 19.90 24.06 1.95
N ALA A 3 19.38 23.81 3.15
CA ALA A 3 19.17 22.44 3.63
C ALA A 3 18.17 21.64 2.78
N ASN A 4 17.33 22.33 1.99
CA ASN A 4 16.28 21.73 1.18
C ASN A 4 16.70 21.45 -0.27
N THR A 5 17.85 21.94 -0.72
CA THR A 5 18.25 21.86 -2.14
C THR A 5 19.64 21.27 -2.32
N THR A 6 19.80 20.50 -3.40
CA THR A 6 21.09 20.00 -3.90
C THR A 6 21.16 20.16 -5.42
N ARG A 7 22.27 19.78 -6.04
CA ARG A 7 22.40 19.69 -7.49
C ARG A 7 22.55 18.24 -7.92
N ASP A 8 21.86 17.86 -8.98
CA ASP A 8 22.04 16.56 -9.61
C ASP A 8 23.32 16.51 -10.48
N ALA A 9 23.57 15.37 -11.12
CA ALA A 9 24.75 15.17 -11.96
C ALA A 9 24.85 16.13 -13.16
N ASP A 10 23.72 16.68 -13.63
CA ASP A 10 23.66 17.62 -14.75
C ASP A 10 23.68 19.09 -14.27
N GLY A 11 23.81 19.30 -12.95
CA GLY A 11 23.82 20.62 -12.32
C GLY A 11 22.42 21.22 -12.10
N ARG A 12 21.34 20.48 -12.34
CA ARG A 12 19.96 20.93 -12.09
C ARG A 12 19.73 21.08 -10.59
N LEU A 13 19.05 22.15 -10.18
CA LEU A 13 18.63 22.31 -8.79
C LEU A 13 17.51 21.31 -8.50
N VAL A 14 17.68 20.49 -7.47
CA VAL A 14 16.70 19.48 -7.06
C VAL A 14 16.49 19.50 -5.55
N LEU A 15 15.36 18.99 -5.10
CA LEU A 15 15.10 18.82 -3.67
C LEU A 15 16.07 17.80 -3.07
N ALA A 16 16.69 18.16 -1.93
CA ALA A 16 17.58 17.27 -1.18
C ALA A 16 16.81 16.21 -0.36
N GLY A 17 15.49 16.38 -0.23
CA GLY A 17 14.60 15.51 0.52
C GLY A 17 13.31 16.23 0.87
N TRP A 18 12.59 15.73 1.88
CA TRP A 18 11.36 16.34 2.37
C TRP A 18 11.60 17.71 3.00
N VAL A 19 10.85 18.71 2.53
CA VAL A 19 10.90 20.08 3.06
C VAL A 19 10.15 20.15 4.39
N LYS A 20 10.89 20.32 5.48
CA LYS A 20 10.32 20.41 6.85
C LYS A 20 10.15 21.84 7.33
N THR A 21 11.01 22.73 6.85
CA THR A 21 11.10 24.14 7.22
C THR A 21 11.57 24.94 6.00
N LEU A 22 11.16 26.19 5.88
CA LEU A 22 11.58 27.09 4.81
C LEU A 22 12.55 28.14 5.34
N ALA A 23 13.60 28.43 4.57
CA ALA A 23 14.35 29.66 4.72
C ALA A 23 13.47 30.87 4.31
N PRO A 24 13.82 32.11 4.73
CA PRO A 24 12.99 33.29 4.43
C PRO A 24 12.71 33.53 2.95
N ASP A 25 13.62 33.11 2.07
CA ASP A 25 13.60 33.23 0.62
C ASP A 25 13.10 31.97 -0.11
N GLU A 26 12.68 30.93 0.62
CA GLU A 26 12.16 29.70 0.04
C GLU A 26 10.64 29.69 -0.03
N ILE A 27 10.11 29.25 -1.19
CA ILE A 27 8.68 29.10 -1.44
C ILE A 27 8.37 27.63 -1.70
N PHE A 28 7.44 27.07 -0.92
CA PHE A 28 6.97 25.69 -1.10
C PHE A 28 5.91 25.62 -2.21
N VAL A 29 6.19 24.92 -3.31
CA VAL A 29 5.28 24.84 -4.46
C VAL A 29 4.56 23.50 -4.48
N PHE A 30 3.23 23.54 -4.51
CA PHE A 30 2.38 22.37 -4.33
C PHE A 30 1.18 22.33 -5.28
N GLY A 31 0.70 21.12 -5.56
CA GLY A 31 -0.51 20.88 -6.35
C GLY A 31 -1.78 21.08 -5.52
N SER A 32 -2.77 21.76 -6.08
CA SER A 32 -4.08 22.05 -5.48
C SER A 32 -5.22 21.72 -6.45
N ASN A 33 -6.46 21.94 -6.01
CA ASN A 33 -7.65 21.99 -6.86
C ASN A 33 -8.14 23.43 -7.01
N SER A 34 -8.96 23.69 -8.04
CA SER A 34 -9.56 25.01 -8.30
C SER A 34 -10.28 25.64 -7.10
N GLY A 35 -10.81 24.82 -6.18
CA GLY A 35 -11.47 25.27 -4.96
C GLY A 35 -10.53 25.54 -3.77
N GLY A 36 -9.22 25.35 -3.90
CA GLY A 36 -8.24 25.58 -2.83
C GLY A 36 -8.45 24.70 -1.60
N ARG A 37 -8.98 23.48 -1.77
CA ARG A 37 -9.16 22.52 -0.66
C ARG A 37 -7.84 21.81 -0.38
N HIS A 38 -7.11 22.30 0.62
CA HIS A 38 -5.76 21.85 0.97
C HIS A 38 -5.75 20.75 2.04
N GLY A 39 -6.57 19.70 1.86
CA GLY A 39 -6.81 18.67 2.88
C GLY A 39 -5.83 17.49 2.89
N GLY A 40 -4.98 17.34 1.86
CA GLY A 40 -4.11 16.17 1.72
C GLY A 40 -2.75 16.46 1.10
N GLY A 41 -1.79 15.57 1.35
CA GLY A 41 -0.46 15.57 0.73
C GLY A 41 0.32 16.88 0.93
N ALA A 42 1.01 17.32 -0.12
CA ALA A 42 1.77 18.57 -0.11
C ALA A 42 0.87 19.79 0.17
N ALA A 43 -0.40 19.79 -0.24
CA ALA A 43 -1.31 20.90 0.00
C ALA A 43 -1.61 21.09 1.50
N ARG A 44 -1.84 20.00 2.24
CA ARG A 44 -2.02 20.06 3.70
C ARG A 44 -0.78 20.57 4.41
N ILE A 45 0.39 20.11 4.01
CA ILE A 45 1.66 20.60 4.57
C ILE A 45 1.81 22.11 4.32
N ALA A 46 1.51 22.56 3.10
CA ALA A 46 1.57 23.97 2.75
C ALA A 46 0.61 24.81 3.60
N HIS A 47 -0.61 24.32 3.86
CA HIS A 47 -1.58 24.98 4.72
C HIS A 47 -1.13 25.02 6.17
N ASP A 48 -0.76 23.86 6.73
CA ASP A 48 -0.47 23.72 8.15
C ASP A 48 0.83 24.41 8.57
N LYS A 49 1.80 24.56 7.64
CA LYS A 49 3.16 25.02 7.98
C LYS A 49 3.65 26.22 7.20
N PHE A 50 3.18 26.43 5.96
CA PHE A 50 3.77 27.40 5.05
C PHE A 50 2.79 28.48 4.60
N GLY A 51 1.62 28.55 5.24
CA GLY A 51 0.67 29.66 5.07
C GLY A 51 -0.17 29.58 3.80
N ALA A 52 -0.38 28.38 3.24
CA ALA A 52 -1.39 28.21 2.19
C ALA A 52 -2.78 28.52 2.76
N VAL A 53 -3.58 29.24 2.00
CA VAL A 53 -4.89 29.73 2.43
C VAL A 53 -5.97 28.78 1.91
N TRP A 54 -6.82 28.29 2.82
CA TRP A 54 -7.97 27.49 2.43
C TRP A 54 -8.89 28.28 1.48
N GLY A 55 -9.28 27.67 0.37
CA GLY A 55 -10.09 28.33 -0.67
C GLY A 55 -9.27 29.01 -1.78
N GLN A 56 -7.94 29.06 -1.67
CA GLN A 56 -7.06 29.65 -2.69
C GLN A 56 -6.21 28.58 -3.38
N GLY A 57 -6.69 28.10 -4.53
CA GLY A 57 -6.08 27.00 -5.30
C GLY A 57 -4.93 27.38 -6.23
N HIS A 58 -4.56 28.66 -6.31
CA HIS A 58 -3.57 29.17 -7.25
C HIS A 58 -2.74 30.32 -6.67
N GLY A 59 -1.50 30.42 -7.14
CA GLY A 59 -0.62 31.55 -6.87
C GLY A 59 0.06 31.54 -5.49
N LEU A 60 0.77 32.63 -5.21
CA LEU A 60 1.51 32.82 -3.96
C LEU A 60 0.57 33.08 -2.78
N GLN A 61 0.84 32.42 -1.66
CA GLN A 61 0.12 32.54 -0.39
C GLN A 61 1.01 32.11 0.77
N GLY A 62 1.24 33.04 1.71
CA GLY A 62 2.25 32.84 2.75
C GLY A 62 3.64 32.63 2.14
N GLN A 63 4.33 31.57 2.57
CA GLN A 63 5.58 31.08 1.97
C GLN A 63 5.34 29.86 1.07
N SER A 64 4.18 29.81 0.40
CA SER A 64 3.82 28.71 -0.49
C SER A 64 3.21 29.21 -1.79
N TYR A 65 3.25 28.40 -2.84
CA TYR A 65 2.65 28.69 -4.13
C TYR A 65 1.80 27.50 -4.58
N ALA A 66 0.51 27.73 -4.82
CA ALA A 66 -0.41 26.70 -5.29
C ALA A 66 -0.47 26.67 -6.82
N VAL A 67 -0.55 25.46 -7.37
CA VAL A 67 -0.76 25.19 -8.80
C VAL A 67 -2.00 24.31 -8.92
N ASP A 68 -3.02 24.71 -9.68
CA ASP A 68 -4.18 23.84 -9.89
C ASP A 68 -3.84 22.68 -10.82
N THR A 69 -3.68 21.50 -10.21
CA THR A 69 -3.34 20.25 -10.89
C THR A 69 -4.52 19.29 -10.96
N MET A 70 -5.74 19.71 -10.62
CA MET A 70 -6.89 18.79 -10.50
C MET A 70 -8.08 19.13 -11.40
N THR A 71 -8.09 20.31 -12.04
CA THR A 71 -9.16 20.67 -12.99
C THR A 71 -9.07 19.84 -14.27
N ASP A 72 -7.99 19.96 -15.03
CA ASP A 72 -7.65 19.10 -16.17
C ASP A 72 -6.19 19.31 -16.60
N ALA A 73 -5.71 18.50 -17.56
CA ALA A 73 -4.31 18.55 -18.00
C ALA A 73 -3.94 19.85 -18.73
N ALA A 74 -4.87 20.48 -19.44
CA ALA A 74 -4.62 21.73 -20.16
C ALA A 74 -4.53 22.92 -19.19
N ASN A 75 -5.40 22.94 -18.18
CA ASN A 75 -5.36 23.90 -17.08
C ASN A 75 -4.05 23.77 -16.29
N MET A 76 -3.67 22.53 -15.92
CA MET A 76 -2.41 22.28 -15.22
C MET A 76 -1.20 22.79 -16.01
N ALA A 77 -1.15 22.55 -17.33
CA ALA A 77 -0.09 23.08 -18.17
C ALA A 77 -0.07 24.62 -18.20
N SER A 78 -1.23 25.27 -18.22
CA SER A 78 -1.34 26.74 -18.15
C SER A 78 -0.85 27.28 -16.81
N GLU A 79 -1.25 26.66 -15.71
CA GLU A 79 -0.88 27.03 -14.34
C GLU A 79 0.62 26.84 -14.09
N ILE A 80 1.20 25.72 -14.52
CA ILE A 80 2.66 25.50 -14.47
C ILE A 80 3.38 26.58 -15.29
N GLY A 81 2.89 26.92 -16.48
CA GLY A 81 3.46 28.01 -17.28
C GLY A 81 3.40 29.37 -16.57
N THR A 82 2.31 29.65 -15.84
CA THR A 82 2.18 30.86 -15.01
C THR A 82 3.15 30.86 -13.84
N PHE A 83 3.27 29.73 -13.14
CA PHE A 83 4.25 29.54 -12.09
C PHE A 83 5.68 29.77 -12.58
N LEU A 84 6.07 29.21 -13.73
CA LEU A 84 7.42 29.37 -14.27
C LEU A 84 7.75 30.83 -14.60
N ARG A 85 6.80 31.58 -15.17
CA ARG A 85 6.96 33.03 -15.41
C ARG A 85 7.09 33.81 -14.10
N PHE A 86 6.34 33.42 -13.07
CA PHE A 86 6.46 34.01 -11.74
C PHE A 86 7.84 33.74 -11.14
N ALA A 87 8.33 32.49 -11.22
CA ALA A 87 9.64 32.12 -10.71
C ALA A 87 10.79 32.87 -11.41
N ASP A 88 10.69 33.05 -12.72
CA ASP A 88 11.68 33.81 -13.52
C ASP A 88 11.70 35.31 -13.15
N ALA A 89 10.54 35.88 -12.81
CA ALA A 89 10.43 37.27 -12.36
C ALA A 89 10.94 37.50 -10.92
N HIS A 90 11.17 36.42 -10.15
CA HIS A 90 11.57 36.45 -8.74
C HIS A 90 12.87 35.66 -8.50
N PRO A 91 14.00 36.06 -9.11
CA PRO A 91 15.28 35.36 -8.95
C PRO A 91 15.84 35.41 -7.52
N GLU A 92 15.34 36.31 -6.68
CA GLU A 92 15.64 36.39 -5.25
C GLU A 92 15.00 35.29 -4.41
N LEU A 93 14.00 34.56 -4.95
CA LEU A 93 13.31 33.47 -4.28
C LEU A 93 13.74 32.12 -4.83
N THR A 94 13.79 31.11 -3.97
CA THR A 94 14.00 29.70 -4.34
C THR A 94 12.69 28.93 -4.24
N PHE A 95 12.26 28.32 -5.35
CA PHE A 95 10.99 27.59 -5.43
C PHE A 95 11.22 26.09 -5.27
N LEU A 96 10.65 25.51 -4.22
CA LEU A 96 10.78 24.10 -3.87
C LEU A 96 9.57 23.33 -4.42
N VAL A 97 9.72 22.75 -5.61
CA VAL A 97 8.62 22.08 -6.32
C VAL A 97 8.43 20.66 -5.82
N THR A 98 7.24 20.38 -5.28
CA THR A 98 6.80 19.01 -4.97
C THR A 98 6.38 18.27 -6.24
N GLU A 99 6.06 16.98 -6.14
CA GLU A 99 5.52 16.20 -7.26
C GLU A 99 4.08 16.64 -7.61
N LEU A 100 3.99 17.77 -8.33
CA LEU A 100 2.74 18.40 -8.75
C LEU A 100 1.86 17.39 -9.48
N GLY A 101 0.67 17.13 -8.95
CA GLY A 101 -0.30 16.25 -9.58
C GLY A 101 0.00 14.74 -9.52
N CYS A 102 1.09 14.29 -8.90
CA CYS A 102 1.49 12.86 -8.89
C CYS A 102 1.33 12.13 -7.56
N GLY A 103 1.04 12.85 -6.46
CA GLY A 103 0.74 12.23 -5.16
C GLY A 103 -0.71 11.76 -5.06
N ILE A 104 -1.62 12.70 -4.78
CA ILE A 104 -3.08 12.46 -4.76
C ILE A 104 -3.70 12.67 -6.15
N GLY A 105 -3.00 13.41 -7.02
CA GLY A 105 -3.48 13.68 -8.37
C GLY A 105 -3.30 12.48 -9.30
N PRO A 106 -3.98 12.46 -10.46
CA PRO A 106 -4.05 11.30 -11.34
C PRO A 106 -2.84 11.14 -12.29
N TYR A 107 -1.80 11.97 -12.15
CA TYR A 107 -0.71 12.07 -13.12
C TYR A 107 0.54 11.30 -12.68
N GLN A 108 1.29 10.77 -13.64
CA GLN A 108 2.61 10.22 -13.40
C GLN A 108 3.69 11.30 -13.60
N PRO A 109 4.90 11.14 -13.01
CA PRO A 109 6.02 12.04 -13.26
C PRO A 109 6.31 12.29 -14.75
N SER A 110 6.12 11.29 -15.60
CA SER A 110 6.29 11.39 -17.05
C SER A 110 5.29 12.35 -17.73
N ASP A 111 4.11 12.55 -17.13
CA ASP A 111 3.07 13.42 -17.68
C ASP A 111 3.35 14.90 -17.36
N VAL A 112 3.94 15.17 -16.19
CA VAL A 112 4.09 16.52 -15.65
C VAL A 112 5.48 17.09 -15.86
N ALA A 113 6.53 16.26 -15.74
CA ALA A 113 7.91 16.70 -15.87
C ALA A 113 8.19 17.48 -17.18
N PRO A 114 7.66 17.09 -18.36
CA PRO A 114 7.84 17.86 -19.59
C PRO A 114 7.34 19.31 -19.51
N LEU A 115 6.31 19.59 -18.70
CA LEU A 115 5.76 20.94 -18.50
C LEU A 115 6.71 21.84 -17.70
N LEU A 116 7.65 21.25 -16.96
CA LEU A 116 8.66 21.93 -16.14
C LEU A 116 10.02 22.02 -16.85
N ALA A 117 10.13 21.65 -18.13
CA ALA A 117 11.37 21.69 -18.90
C ALA A 117 12.04 23.08 -18.94
N GLY A 118 11.25 24.15 -18.85
CA GLY A 118 11.71 25.54 -18.82
C GLY A 118 12.04 26.09 -17.42
N ALA A 119 12.11 25.25 -16.39
CA ALA A 119 12.37 25.69 -15.01
C ALA A 119 13.72 26.41 -14.87
N GLY A 120 13.68 27.62 -14.30
CA GLY A 120 14.86 28.46 -14.08
C GLY A 120 15.80 27.93 -12.99
N ALA A 121 16.97 28.58 -12.84
CA ALA A 121 18.01 28.14 -11.90
C ALA A 121 17.62 28.23 -10.41
N ASN A 122 16.56 28.97 -10.10
CA ASN A 122 15.97 29.13 -8.77
C ASN A 122 14.79 28.18 -8.50
N VAL A 123 14.48 27.25 -9.41
CA VAL A 123 13.42 26.26 -9.25
C VAL A 123 14.04 24.89 -8.96
N ALA A 124 13.84 24.38 -7.75
CA ALA A 124 14.27 23.06 -7.33
C ALA A 124 13.18 22.03 -7.66
N LEU A 125 13.48 21.08 -8.56
CA LEU A 125 12.55 20.02 -8.95
C LEU A 125 12.64 18.80 -8.03
N PRO A 126 11.57 18.00 -7.89
CA PRO A 126 11.67 16.71 -7.20
C PRO A 126 12.54 15.75 -8.03
N PRO A 127 13.27 14.81 -7.39
CA PRO A 127 14.17 13.88 -8.08
C PRO A 127 13.50 13.07 -9.21
N SER A 128 12.22 12.72 -9.06
CA SER A 128 11.43 12.04 -10.08
C SER A 128 11.29 12.85 -11.36
N PHE A 129 10.91 14.13 -11.27
CA PHE A 129 10.78 15.00 -12.44
C PHE A 129 12.13 15.29 -13.08
N ALA A 130 13.17 15.50 -12.27
CA ALA A 130 14.53 15.67 -12.78
C ALA A 130 15.02 14.43 -13.55
N ALA A 131 14.68 13.23 -13.09
CA ALA A 131 15.01 11.99 -13.77
C ALA A 131 14.28 11.85 -15.11
N GLU A 132 12.99 12.18 -15.18
CA GLU A 132 12.22 12.17 -16.44
C GLU A 132 12.77 13.19 -17.46
N LEU A 133 13.09 14.41 -17.02
CA LEU A 133 13.72 15.41 -17.89
C LEU A 133 15.10 14.96 -18.39
N ARG A 134 15.89 14.26 -17.57
CA ARG A 134 17.18 13.69 -17.99
C ARG A 134 16.99 12.58 -19.02
N LYS A 135 16.03 11.67 -18.81
CA LYS A 135 15.68 10.62 -19.79
C LYS A 135 15.27 11.22 -21.13
N ALA A 136 14.53 12.34 -21.10
CA ALA A 136 14.12 13.08 -22.29
C ALA A 136 15.22 13.95 -22.93
N GLY A 137 16.43 14.01 -22.35
CA GLY A 137 17.54 14.81 -22.86
C GLY A 137 17.34 16.33 -22.75
N VAL A 138 16.47 16.79 -21.84
CA VAL A 138 16.21 18.22 -21.63
C VAL A 138 17.41 18.86 -20.90
N PRO A 139 18.10 19.85 -21.51
CA PRO A 139 19.27 20.48 -20.91
C PRO A 139 18.89 21.34 -19.68
N VAL A 140 19.86 21.56 -18.79
CA VAL A 140 19.70 22.48 -17.65
C VAL A 140 19.87 23.93 -18.14
N PRO A 141 18.88 24.81 -17.94
CA PRO A 141 19.00 26.21 -18.36
C PRO A 141 20.20 26.89 -17.68
N GLY A 142 21.06 27.53 -18.48
CA GLY A 142 22.27 28.21 -18.00
C GLY A 142 23.56 27.38 -17.98
N ALA A 143 23.53 26.11 -18.41
CA ALA A 143 24.71 25.24 -18.47
C ALA A 143 25.65 25.47 -19.68
N SER A 144 25.47 26.54 -20.47
CA SER A 144 26.37 26.85 -21.58
C SER A 144 27.50 27.80 -21.15
N GLY A 145 28.72 27.25 -20.98
CA GLY A 145 29.94 27.98 -21.32
C GLY A 145 31.15 27.83 -20.39
N ALA A 146 31.86 26.70 -20.45
CA ALA A 146 33.33 26.66 -20.51
C ALA A 146 33.78 25.27 -20.97
N ASP A 147 34.79 25.25 -21.84
CA ASP A 147 35.54 24.09 -22.33
C ASP A 147 34.88 23.22 -23.41
N ALA A 148 34.69 23.83 -24.58
CA ALA A 148 34.83 23.13 -25.86
C ALA A 148 35.77 23.91 -26.78
N ALA A 149 37.08 23.74 -26.57
CA ALA A 149 38.09 24.09 -27.55
C ALA A 149 39.31 23.17 -27.43
N ALA A 150 39.71 22.64 -28.60
CA ALA A 150 40.95 21.91 -28.89
C ALA A 150 41.04 20.43 -28.45
N SER A 151 40.82 19.51 -29.39
CA SER A 151 41.93 18.92 -30.16
C SER A 151 41.42 17.88 -31.18
N VAL A 152 41.75 18.12 -32.45
CA VAL A 152 41.69 17.15 -33.56
C VAL A 152 43.10 16.58 -33.75
N SER A 153 43.20 15.35 -34.28
CA SER A 153 44.41 14.65 -34.79
C SER A 153 45.18 13.83 -33.73
N SER A 154 45.63 12.58 -33.91
CA SER A 154 45.77 11.65 -35.04
C SER A 154 46.09 10.25 -34.51
N ALA A 155 45.88 9.22 -35.33
CA ALA A 155 46.14 7.80 -35.08
C ALA A 155 47.67 7.42 -35.14
N PRO A 156 48.08 6.13 -35.22
CA PRO A 156 48.74 5.38 -34.15
C PRO A 156 50.21 4.97 -34.47
N GLY A 157 50.99 4.55 -33.47
CA GLY A 157 52.38 4.11 -33.70
C GLY A 157 53.02 3.30 -32.57
N SER A 158 53.02 1.97 -32.76
CA SER A 158 54.04 0.95 -32.48
C SER A 158 55.17 1.16 -31.44
N GLY A 159 55.39 0.12 -30.62
CA GLY A 159 56.75 -0.34 -30.24
C GLY A 159 56.95 -0.71 -28.76
N GLY A 160 57.03 -2.00 -28.44
CA GLY A 160 57.66 -2.50 -27.18
C GLY A 160 59.20 -2.57 -27.30
N PRO A 161 59.94 -3.31 -26.45
CA PRO A 161 59.54 -4.03 -25.23
C PRO A 161 60.55 -3.91 -24.03
N ALA A 162 60.24 -4.68 -22.98
CA ALA A 162 61.16 -5.32 -22.01
C ALA A 162 61.70 -4.54 -20.80
N GLY A 163 61.54 -5.14 -19.61
CA GLY A 163 62.19 -4.67 -18.39
C GLY A 163 61.73 -5.34 -17.08
N ALA A 164 62.03 -6.63 -16.94
CA ALA A 164 62.35 -7.40 -15.72
C ALA A 164 61.52 -7.27 -14.41
N ALA A 165 61.16 -8.46 -13.94
CA ALA A 165 60.54 -8.78 -12.65
C ALA A 165 61.47 -8.59 -11.44
N SER A 166 60.90 -8.29 -10.27
CA SER A 166 61.28 -8.95 -9.00
C SER A 166 60.24 -8.76 -7.89
N ALA A 167 60.16 -9.78 -7.03
CA ALA A 167 59.63 -9.83 -5.66
C ALA A 167 58.09 -9.98 -5.41
N ARG A 168 57.73 -11.18 -4.91
CA ARG A 168 56.50 -11.56 -4.18
C ARG A 168 56.67 -11.25 -2.67
N PRO A 169 55.75 -11.61 -1.73
CA PRO A 169 54.32 -11.99 -1.78
C PRO A 169 53.47 -11.18 -0.75
N ASP A 170 52.27 -11.68 -0.45
CA ASP A 170 51.43 -11.41 0.73
C ASP A 170 50.38 -10.29 0.63
N GLY A 171 49.17 -10.70 0.27
CA GLY A 171 47.95 -9.90 0.39
C GLY A 171 46.78 -10.81 0.70
N LEU A 172 46.46 -10.91 1.99
CA LEU A 172 45.26 -11.54 2.54
C LEU A 172 44.02 -11.11 1.76
N VAL A 173 43.19 -12.09 1.41
CA VAL A 173 41.84 -11.90 0.89
C VAL A 173 41.02 -11.19 1.97
N GLY A 174 40.85 -9.87 1.79
CA GLY A 174 39.93 -9.08 2.60
C GLY A 174 38.51 -9.56 2.34
N ALA A 175 37.93 -10.20 3.36
CA ALA A 175 36.51 -10.47 3.42
C ALA A 175 35.75 -9.16 3.18
N LYS A 176 34.89 -9.14 2.16
CA LYS A 176 33.91 -8.06 1.98
C LYS A 176 32.98 -8.11 3.19
N HIS A 177 33.23 -7.25 4.17
CA HIS A 177 32.24 -6.91 5.17
C HIS A 177 31.05 -6.30 4.43
N HIS A 178 30.00 -7.09 4.23
CA HIS A 178 28.65 -6.57 4.01
C HIS A 178 28.28 -5.78 5.25
N GLY A 179 28.49 -4.46 5.19
CA GLY A 179 27.94 -3.56 6.18
C GLY A 179 26.44 -3.80 6.24
N ARG A 180 25.94 -4.24 7.40
CA ARG A 180 24.52 -4.24 7.74
C ARG A 180 24.02 -2.82 7.45
N GLN A 181 23.28 -2.64 6.36
CA GLN A 181 22.50 -1.43 6.15
C GLN A 181 21.56 -1.33 7.35
N ALA A 182 21.45 -0.13 7.92
CA ALA A 182 20.45 0.12 8.95
C ALA A 182 19.07 -0.29 8.41
N PRO A 183 18.19 -0.90 9.21
CA PRO A 183 16.89 -1.34 8.74
C PRO A 183 16.16 -0.15 8.11
N ALA A 184 15.57 -0.38 6.94
CA ALA A 184 14.85 0.65 6.20
C ALA A 184 13.61 1.04 7.01
N ARG A 185 13.64 2.21 7.65
CA ARG A 185 12.46 2.75 8.35
C ARG A 185 11.37 3.04 7.32
N LEU A 186 10.15 2.55 7.59
CA LEU A 186 8.97 2.88 6.80
C LEU A 186 8.72 4.39 6.80
N SER A 187 8.26 4.89 5.65
CA SER A 187 7.77 6.27 5.52
C SER A 187 6.41 6.44 6.21
N ALA A 188 6.05 7.70 6.51
CA ALA A 188 4.73 8.02 7.05
C ALA A 188 3.58 7.56 6.14
N GLN A 189 3.77 7.56 4.82
CA GLN A 189 2.76 7.07 3.87
C GLN A 189 2.60 5.55 3.93
N GLN A 190 3.69 4.82 4.13
CA GLN A 190 3.63 3.37 4.32
C GLN A 190 2.97 2.99 5.64
N LEU A 191 3.20 3.76 6.71
CA LEU A 191 2.50 3.58 7.99
C LEU A 191 1.00 3.95 7.87
N ASP A 192 0.66 5.04 7.18
CA ASP A 192 -0.72 5.43 6.89
C ASP A 192 -1.47 4.35 6.11
N ARG A 193 -0.81 3.71 5.15
CA ARG A 193 -1.33 2.56 4.38
C ARG A 193 -1.43 1.28 5.19
N ALA A 194 -0.46 1.00 6.06
CA ALA A 194 -0.54 -0.14 6.98
C ALA A 194 -1.73 -0.01 7.94
N ALA A 195 -1.92 1.17 8.53
CA ALA A 195 -3.09 1.50 9.35
C ALA A 195 -4.38 1.41 8.53
N GLY A 196 -4.36 1.93 7.30
CA GLY A 196 -5.48 1.87 6.37
C GLY A 196 -5.96 0.44 6.12
N ALA A 197 -5.03 -0.53 5.98
CA ALA A 197 -5.39 -1.92 5.78
C ALA A 197 -6.24 -2.50 6.93
N MET A 198 -5.88 -2.18 8.18
CA MET A 198 -6.62 -2.70 9.34
C MET A 198 -7.92 -1.96 9.61
N VAL A 199 -7.90 -0.63 9.55
CA VAL A 199 -9.11 0.18 9.74
C VAL A 199 -10.10 -0.05 8.59
N GLY A 200 -9.60 -0.17 7.37
CA GLY A 200 -10.40 -0.42 6.18
C GLY A 200 -11.10 -1.78 6.20
N MET A 201 -10.39 -2.84 6.66
CA MET A 201 -11.01 -4.14 6.94
C MET A 201 -12.17 -4.02 7.93
N ALA A 202 -11.92 -3.38 9.09
CA ALA A 202 -12.90 -3.26 10.15
C ALA A 202 -14.15 -2.48 9.74
N ILE A 203 -13.98 -1.43 8.94
CA ILE A 203 -15.09 -0.66 8.35
C ILE A 203 -15.86 -1.50 7.35
N GLY A 204 -15.17 -2.20 6.45
CA GLY A 204 -15.81 -3.05 5.44
C GLY A 204 -16.70 -4.10 6.09
N ASP A 205 -16.15 -4.83 7.06
CA ASP A 205 -16.85 -5.80 7.90
C ASP A 205 -18.09 -5.18 8.57
N ALA A 206 -17.89 -4.18 9.44
CA ALA A 206 -18.96 -3.62 10.25
C ALA A 206 -20.07 -2.96 9.40
N LEU A 207 -19.71 -2.25 8.32
CA LEU A 207 -20.67 -1.60 7.41
C LEU A 207 -21.45 -2.63 6.58
N GLY A 208 -20.76 -3.68 6.12
CA GLY A 208 -21.33 -4.76 5.30
C GLY A 208 -22.26 -5.71 6.06
N SER A 209 -22.04 -5.89 7.37
CA SER A 209 -22.70 -6.92 8.19
C SER A 209 -24.23 -6.86 8.26
N GLN A 210 -24.86 -5.70 8.01
CA GLN A 210 -26.32 -5.58 8.02
C GLN A 210 -26.97 -6.00 6.69
N TYR A 211 -26.18 -6.05 5.61
CA TYR A 211 -26.61 -6.35 4.26
C TYR A 211 -26.35 -7.81 3.88
N GLU A 212 -25.73 -8.56 4.80
CA GLU A 212 -25.32 -9.93 4.62
C GLU A 212 -26.50 -10.82 4.20
N PHE A 213 -26.25 -11.71 3.24
CA PHE A 213 -27.23 -12.57 2.56
C PHE A 213 -28.33 -11.81 1.80
N GLY A 214 -28.19 -10.49 1.65
CA GLY A 214 -29.09 -9.64 0.88
C GLY A 214 -28.87 -9.73 -0.63
N PRO A 215 -29.79 -9.14 -1.42
CA PRO A 215 -29.63 -9.03 -2.87
C PRO A 215 -28.53 -8.02 -3.23
N ALA A 216 -28.07 -8.05 -4.48
CA ALA A 216 -27.28 -6.94 -5.02
C ALA A 216 -28.10 -5.65 -5.07
N HIS A 217 -27.42 -4.51 -4.90
CA HIS A 217 -28.03 -3.18 -4.93
C HIS A 217 -27.57 -2.37 -6.15
N GLY A 218 -28.35 -1.35 -6.54
CA GLY A 218 -28.02 -0.41 -7.61
C GLY A 218 -26.86 0.53 -7.22
N ASP A 219 -26.31 1.23 -8.21
CA ASP A 219 -25.14 2.11 -8.02
C ASP A 219 -25.49 3.41 -7.27
N ASP A 220 -26.78 3.73 -7.17
CA ASP A 220 -27.36 4.82 -6.39
C ASP A 220 -27.57 4.47 -4.91
N PHE A 221 -27.48 3.19 -4.54
CA PHE A 221 -27.61 2.74 -3.15
C PHE A 221 -26.42 3.22 -2.31
N VAL A 222 -26.70 3.83 -1.17
CA VAL A 222 -25.68 4.31 -0.21
C VAL A 222 -25.76 3.44 1.04
N PRO A 223 -24.77 2.55 1.29
CA PRO A 223 -24.65 1.84 2.55
C PRO A 223 -24.49 2.80 3.74
N GLU A 224 -25.14 2.50 4.85
CA GLU A 224 -25.04 3.24 6.13
C GLU A 224 -24.72 2.24 7.24
N PHE A 225 -24.10 2.62 8.35
CA PHE A 225 -23.91 1.68 9.47
C PHE A 225 -25.25 1.30 10.12
N GLY A 226 -25.39 0.02 10.46
CA GLY A 226 -26.61 -0.54 11.02
C GLY A 226 -26.31 -1.73 11.93
N VAL A 227 -27.37 -2.31 12.50
CA VAL A 227 -27.24 -3.52 13.31
C VAL A 227 -27.03 -4.70 12.36
N GLY A 228 -25.92 -5.43 12.52
CA GLY A 228 -25.58 -6.59 11.69
C GLY A 228 -26.62 -7.72 11.82
N VAL A 229 -26.69 -8.60 10.81
CA VAL A 229 -27.69 -9.69 10.73
C VAL A 229 -27.71 -10.57 11.98
N PHE A 230 -26.53 -10.81 12.58
CA PHE A 230 -26.38 -11.59 13.81
C PHE A 230 -26.46 -10.79 15.12
N GLY A 231 -26.86 -9.51 15.07
CA GLY A 231 -27.02 -8.65 16.26
C GLY A 231 -25.72 -7.98 16.73
N HIS A 232 -24.73 -7.83 15.84
CA HIS A 232 -23.62 -6.91 16.03
C HIS A 232 -24.18 -5.47 16.05
N GLY A 233 -23.76 -4.65 17.01
CA GLY A 233 -24.18 -3.26 17.14
C GLY A 233 -23.72 -2.40 15.96
N VAL A 234 -24.20 -1.17 15.91
CA VAL A 234 -23.81 -0.19 14.86
C VAL A 234 -22.31 0.07 14.96
N GLY A 235 -21.56 -0.25 13.90
CA GLY A 235 -20.10 -0.15 13.87
C GLY A 235 -19.37 -1.31 14.57
N GLU A 236 -20.09 -2.31 15.09
CA GLU A 236 -19.48 -3.50 15.67
C GLU A 236 -19.06 -4.47 14.56
N TRP A 237 -17.76 -4.76 14.45
CA TRP A 237 -17.25 -5.74 13.48
C TRP A 237 -17.53 -7.19 13.89
N THR A 238 -17.55 -8.08 12.91
CA THR A 238 -17.97 -9.48 13.02
C THR A 238 -16.76 -10.43 13.11
N ASP A 239 -16.89 -11.67 12.60
CA ASP A 239 -15.82 -12.65 12.66
C ASP A 239 -14.63 -12.33 11.74
N ASP A 240 -14.81 -11.61 10.63
CA ASP A 240 -13.72 -11.22 9.73
C ASP A 240 -12.61 -10.49 10.48
N THR A 241 -12.98 -9.39 11.13
CA THR A 241 -12.06 -8.54 11.87
C THR A 241 -11.68 -9.19 13.18
N SER A 242 -12.62 -9.84 13.89
CA SER A 242 -12.32 -10.51 15.15
C SER A 242 -11.24 -11.58 14.97
N MET A 243 -11.30 -12.38 13.90
CA MET A 243 -10.28 -13.39 13.63
C MET A 243 -8.95 -12.79 13.15
N ALA A 244 -8.94 -11.57 12.60
CA ALA A 244 -7.71 -10.86 12.26
C ALA A 244 -6.95 -10.33 13.49
N MET A 245 -7.64 -10.05 14.60
CA MET A 245 -7.03 -9.39 15.77
C MET A 245 -5.85 -10.15 16.40
N PRO A 246 -5.90 -11.48 16.65
CA PRO A 246 -4.76 -12.18 17.24
C PRO A 246 -3.55 -12.18 16.30
N ILE A 247 -3.79 -12.21 14.98
CA ILE A 247 -2.71 -12.12 13.98
C ILE A 247 -2.03 -10.75 14.09
N LEU A 248 -2.82 -9.66 14.11
CA LEU A 248 -2.32 -8.30 14.25
C LEU A 248 -1.55 -8.12 15.56
N GLN A 249 -2.10 -8.61 16.67
CA GLN A 249 -1.48 -8.50 17.99
C GLN A 249 -0.16 -9.26 18.10
N ALA A 250 -0.04 -10.46 17.50
CA ALA A 250 1.23 -11.17 17.44
C ALA A 250 2.28 -10.36 16.69
N LEU A 251 1.92 -9.84 15.51
CA LEU A 251 2.83 -9.01 14.71
C LEU A 251 3.23 -7.71 15.42
N ALA A 252 2.30 -7.06 16.10
CA ALA A 252 2.57 -5.85 16.89
C ALA A 252 3.50 -6.11 18.09
N ARG A 253 3.56 -7.34 18.60
CA ARG A 253 4.54 -7.77 19.61
C ARG A 253 5.90 -8.17 19.01
N GLY A 254 6.05 -8.12 17.69
CA GLY A 254 7.25 -8.58 17.00
C GLY A 254 7.37 -10.10 16.94
N GLU A 255 6.26 -10.84 17.00
CA GLU A 255 6.25 -12.30 16.93
C GLU A 255 6.10 -12.81 15.49
N SER A 256 6.82 -13.88 15.14
CA SER A 256 6.79 -14.46 13.79
C SER A 256 5.56 -15.34 13.57
N LEU A 257 4.79 -15.08 12.51
CA LEU A 257 3.72 -15.98 12.05
C LEU A 257 4.24 -17.30 11.44
N ARG A 258 5.57 -17.52 11.46
CA ARG A 258 6.19 -18.79 11.10
C ARG A 258 6.58 -19.60 12.34
N ASP A 259 6.42 -19.06 13.53
CA ASP A 259 6.60 -19.79 14.79
C ASP A 259 5.35 -20.64 15.09
N PRO A 260 5.47 -21.98 15.20
CA PRO A 260 4.36 -22.84 15.56
C PRO A 260 3.68 -22.50 16.90
N ALA A 261 4.43 -21.92 17.86
CA ALA A 261 3.87 -21.50 19.14
C ALA A 261 2.93 -20.31 18.98
N VAL A 262 3.30 -19.35 18.13
CA VAL A 262 2.48 -18.18 17.81
C VAL A 262 1.20 -18.61 17.07
N LEU A 263 1.34 -19.52 16.09
CA LEU A 263 0.19 -20.08 15.37
C LEU A 263 -0.75 -20.90 16.28
N GLY A 264 -0.18 -21.65 17.23
CA GLY A 264 -0.94 -22.33 18.28
C GLY A 264 -1.70 -21.35 19.18
N TRP A 265 -1.06 -20.27 19.60
CA TRP A 265 -1.68 -19.21 20.39
C TRP A 265 -2.84 -18.55 19.62
N ILE A 266 -2.64 -18.17 18.35
CA ILE A 266 -3.69 -17.60 17.49
C ILE A 266 -4.90 -18.54 17.42
N ALA A 267 -4.68 -19.84 17.19
CA ALA A 267 -5.76 -20.82 17.16
C ALA A 267 -6.49 -20.96 18.51
N GLY A 268 -5.76 -20.81 19.64
CA GLY A 268 -6.33 -20.79 20.98
C GLY A 268 -7.19 -19.55 21.28
N GLU A 269 -6.77 -18.37 20.82
CA GLU A 269 -7.57 -17.15 20.89
C GLU A 269 -8.87 -17.30 20.09
N TRP A 270 -8.80 -17.86 18.88
CA TRP A 270 -9.99 -18.14 18.08
C TRP A 270 -10.91 -19.18 18.73
N ASP A 271 -10.38 -20.28 19.28
CA ASP A 271 -11.20 -21.26 20.01
C ASP A 271 -11.91 -20.60 21.20
N THR A 272 -11.21 -19.76 21.95
CA THR A 272 -11.78 -19.05 23.10
C THR A 272 -12.88 -18.07 22.68
N TRP A 273 -12.61 -17.20 21.71
CA TRP A 273 -13.55 -16.23 21.17
C TRP A 273 -14.81 -16.92 20.59
N SER A 274 -14.63 -17.97 19.79
CA SER A 274 -15.72 -18.65 19.07
C SER A 274 -16.79 -19.28 19.97
N ARG A 275 -16.49 -19.49 21.26
CA ARG A 275 -17.43 -20.05 22.25
C ARG A 275 -18.57 -19.10 22.58
N THR A 276 -18.34 -17.79 22.46
CA THR A 276 -19.30 -16.73 22.81
C THR A 276 -19.53 -15.74 21.67
N ALA A 277 -18.83 -15.87 20.55
CA ALA A 277 -19.00 -15.02 19.38
C ALA A 277 -20.45 -15.09 18.83
N LYS A 278 -20.97 -13.92 18.42
CA LYS A 278 -22.30 -13.78 17.81
C LYS A 278 -22.33 -14.45 16.44
N ASP A 279 -21.23 -14.36 15.70
CA ASP A 279 -21.01 -15.11 14.48
C ASP A 279 -19.65 -15.81 14.46
N VAL A 280 -19.60 -16.94 13.76
CA VAL A 280 -18.39 -17.63 13.33
C VAL A 280 -18.78 -18.70 12.30
N GLY A 281 -18.09 -18.68 11.16
CA GLY A 281 -18.31 -19.64 10.09
C GLY A 281 -18.35 -21.11 10.54
N ALA A 282 -19.27 -21.89 9.97
CA ALA A 282 -19.54 -23.28 10.40
C ALA A 282 -18.29 -24.19 10.34
N GLN A 283 -17.48 -24.05 9.29
CA GLN A 283 -16.21 -24.79 9.14
C GLN A 283 -15.22 -24.40 10.24
N THR A 284 -14.98 -23.09 10.42
CA THR A 284 -14.11 -22.55 11.48
C THR A 284 -14.51 -23.12 12.85
N ARG A 285 -15.79 -23.01 13.20
CA ARG A 285 -16.34 -23.53 14.46
C ARG A 285 -16.10 -25.03 14.61
N GLN A 286 -16.27 -25.82 13.54
CA GLN A 286 -16.06 -27.26 13.60
C GLN A 286 -14.58 -27.64 13.77
N VAL A 287 -13.67 -26.96 13.07
CA VAL A 287 -12.24 -27.20 13.19
C VAL A 287 -11.76 -26.87 14.61
N LEU A 288 -12.10 -25.67 15.12
CA LEU A 288 -11.69 -25.24 16.46
C LEU A 288 -12.20 -26.21 17.55
N ARG A 289 -13.47 -26.62 17.47
CA ARG A 289 -14.03 -27.63 18.40
C ARG A 289 -13.30 -28.98 18.33
N SER A 290 -12.82 -29.37 17.15
CA SER A 290 -12.13 -30.65 16.93
C SER A 290 -10.70 -30.66 17.48
N MET A 291 -10.13 -29.50 17.81
CA MET A 291 -8.84 -29.39 18.49
C MET A 291 -8.89 -29.90 19.94
N GLY A 292 -10.08 -30.06 20.53
CA GLY A 292 -10.24 -30.63 21.87
C GLY A 292 -9.59 -29.82 23.00
N GLY A 293 -9.38 -28.52 22.80
CA GLY A 293 -8.70 -27.64 23.75
C GLY A 293 -7.17 -27.72 23.73
N VAL A 294 -6.57 -28.42 22.77
CA VAL A 294 -5.12 -28.44 22.54
C VAL A 294 -4.77 -27.43 21.46
N HIS A 295 -4.14 -26.32 21.85
CA HIS A 295 -3.90 -25.18 20.97
C HIS A 295 -2.46 -25.19 20.44
N THR A 296 -2.19 -26.05 19.46
CA THR A 296 -0.94 -26.08 18.69
C THR A 296 -1.23 -25.98 17.20
N GLU A 297 -0.25 -25.48 16.42
CA GLU A 297 -0.38 -25.45 14.95
C GLU A 297 -0.71 -26.83 14.38
N ASP A 298 0.03 -27.87 14.78
CA ASP A 298 -0.15 -29.23 14.26
C ASP A 298 -1.57 -29.76 14.51
N VAL A 299 -2.13 -29.51 15.70
CA VAL A 299 -3.49 -29.96 16.03
C VAL A 299 -4.53 -29.19 15.21
N ALA A 300 -4.39 -27.87 15.08
CA ALA A 300 -5.29 -27.05 14.27
C ALA A 300 -5.27 -27.48 12.79
N ARG A 301 -4.07 -27.65 12.22
CA ARG A 301 -3.88 -28.08 10.83
C ARG A 301 -4.37 -29.50 10.59
N ALA A 302 -4.11 -30.44 11.50
CA ALA A 302 -4.63 -31.81 11.40
C ALA A 302 -6.17 -31.83 11.48
N ALA A 303 -6.78 -30.99 12.33
CA ALA A 303 -8.24 -30.87 12.41
C ALA A 303 -8.84 -30.26 11.13
N SER A 304 -8.19 -29.25 10.56
CA SER A 304 -8.52 -28.63 9.28
C SER A 304 -8.44 -29.63 8.11
N GLU A 305 -7.33 -30.39 8.02
CA GLU A 305 -7.14 -31.44 7.03
C GLU A 305 -8.19 -32.55 7.16
N ALA A 306 -8.43 -33.05 8.38
CA ALA A 306 -9.43 -34.09 8.63
C ALA A 306 -10.85 -33.61 8.26
N HIS A 307 -11.16 -32.33 8.50
CA HIS A 307 -12.41 -31.72 8.05
C HIS A 307 -12.51 -31.74 6.52
N HIS A 308 -11.47 -31.30 5.82
CA HIS A 308 -11.41 -31.30 4.36
C HIS A 308 -11.54 -32.71 3.77
N SER A 309 -10.77 -33.68 4.26
CA SER A 309 -10.82 -35.07 3.77
C SER A 309 -12.20 -35.70 3.94
N ARG A 310 -12.96 -35.33 4.98
CA ARG A 310 -14.29 -35.86 5.22
C ARG A 310 -15.39 -35.16 4.40
N SER A 311 -15.31 -33.85 4.25
CA SER A 311 -16.33 -33.05 3.56
C SER A 311 -16.13 -33.01 2.05
N GLY A 312 -14.88 -33.11 1.58
CA GLY A 312 -14.49 -32.88 0.19
C GLY A 312 -14.71 -31.44 -0.30
N ARG A 313 -15.16 -30.53 0.57
CA ARG A 313 -15.50 -29.14 0.27
C ARG A 313 -15.18 -28.30 1.50
N SER A 314 -14.06 -27.57 1.48
CA SER A 314 -13.63 -26.75 2.61
C SER A 314 -13.16 -25.35 2.18
N GLY A 315 -13.69 -24.90 1.04
CA GLY A 315 -13.28 -23.72 0.28
C GLY A 315 -13.88 -22.41 0.77
N GLY A 316 -14.48 -22.37 1.96
CA GLY A 316 -15.12 -21.15 2.49
C GLY A 316 -14.15 -19.97 2.54
N ASN A 317 -14.63 -18.75 2.38
CA ASN A 317 -13.82 -17.52 2.39
C ASN A 317 -13.18 -17.18 3.76
N GLY A 318 -13.52 -17.91 4.83
CA GLY A 318 -13.11 -17.61 6.20
C GLY A 318 -11.60 -17.58 6.48
N SER A 319 -10.75 -18.13 5.60
CA SER A 319 -9.30 -17.94 5.69
C SER A 319 -8.84 -16.60 5.14
N LEU A 320 -9.47 -16.12 4.06
CA LEU A 320 -9.09 -14.92 3.32
C LEU A 320 -9.53 -13.65 4.05
N MET A 321 -10.71 -13.68 4.68
CA MET A 321 -11.29 -12.52 5.35
C MET A 321 -10.41 -11.90 6.44
N ARG A 322 -9.58 -12.71 7.09
CA ARG A 322 -8.74 -12.32 8.23
C ARG A 322 -7.28 -12.00 7.85
N THR A 323 -6.99 -11.79 6.57
CA THR A 323 -5.60 -11.71 6.05
C THR A 323 -4.99 -10.31 6.03
N GLY A 324 -5.80 -9.27 6.22
CA GLY A 324 -5.38 -7.86 6.35
C GLY A 324 -4.04 -7.64 7.08
N PRO A 325 -3.85 -8.17 8.31
CA PRO A 325 -2.64 -7.93 9.07
C PRO A 325 -1.42 -8.71 8.58
N VAL A 326 -1.59 -9.84 7.87
CA VAL A 326 -0.50 -10.79 7.58
C VAL A 326 0.65 -10.12 6.84
N ALA A 327 0.34 -9.25 5.88
CA ALA A 327 1.33 -8.52 5.08
C ALA A 327 2.22 -7.58 5.93
N LEU A 328 1.68 -7.03 7.02
CA LEU A 328 2.37 -6.02 7.84
C LEU A 328 3.64 -6.57 8.49
N GLY A 329 3.68 -7.87 8.79
CA GLY A 329 4.87 -8.55 9.35
C GLY A 329 5.98 -8.84 8.34
N TYR A 330 5.81 -8.51 7.05
CA TYR A 330 6.73 -8.93 5.99
C TYR A 330 7.01 -7.80 4.98
N LEU A 331 7.09 -6.55 5.44
CA LEU A 331 7.27 -5.37 4.59
C LEU A 331 8.70 -5.15 4.08
N ALA A 332 9.73 -5.69 4.75
CA ALA A 332 11.10 -5.61 4.27
C ALA A 332 11.28 -6.25 2.88
N ASP A 333 12.31 -5.84 2.14
CA ASP A 333 12.60 -6.33 0.79
C ASP A 333 12.94 -7.83 0.77
N GLY A 334 12.47 -8.55 -0.26
CA GLY A 334 12.78 -9.98 -0.46
C GLY A 334 12.04 -10.94 0.48
N ARG A 335 10.97 -10.47 1.14
CA ARG A 335 10.20 -11.23 2.14
C ARG A 335 8.97 -11.94 1.57
N GLU A 336 8.73 -11.85 0.26
CA GLU A 336 7.55 -12.38 -0.43
C GLU A 336 7.36 -13.88 -0.21
N ARG A 337 8.46 -14.67 -0.23
CA ARG A 337 8.40 -16.12 0.05
C ARG A 337 8.01 -16.42 1.49
N ARG A 338 8.51 -15.64 2.46
CA ARG A 338 8.17 -15.81 3.88
C ARG A 338 6.74 -15.40 4.15
N LEU A 339 6.29 -14.32 3.51
CA LEU A 339 4.89 -13.89 3.53
C LEU A 339 3.97 -14.99 2.99
N ALA A 340 4.30 -15.57 1.84
CA ALA A 340 3.52 -16.65 1.25
C ALA A 340 3.44 -17.89 2.17
N GLU A 341 4.55 -18.26 2.82
CA GLU A 341 4.56 -19.36 3.79
C GLU A 341 3.66 -19.07 5.00
N ALA A 342 3.80 -17.88 5.60
CA ALA A 342 3.01 -17.45 6.75
C ALA A 342 1.50 -17.40 6.43
N ALA A 343 1.15 -16.77 5.31
CA ALA A 343 -0.22 -16.69 4.81
C ALA A 343 -0.82 -18.09 4.62
N GLY A 344 -0.10 -19.01 3.96
CA GLY A 344 -0.57 -20.39 3.77
C GLY A 344 -0.77 -21.14 5.08
N ARG A 345 0.14 -20.98 6.06
CA ARG A 345 0.00 -21.62 7.38
C ARG A 345 -1.20 -21.07 8.16
N ILE A 346 -1.41 -19.76 8.16
CA ILE A 346 -2.58 -19.10 8.76
C ILE A 346 -3.90 -19.57 8.13
N ALA A 347 -3.94 -19.76 6.81
CA ALA A 347 -5.11 -20.30 6.13
C ALA A 347 -5.41 -21.72 6.61
N GLN A 348 -4.39 -22.58 6.61
CA GLN A 348 -4.50 -24.00 6.96
C GLN A 348 -4.86 -24.29 8.42
N LEU A 349 -4.75 -23.32 9.33
CA LEU A 349 -5.26 -23.47 10.70
C LEU A 349 -6.76 -23.81 10.74
N THR A 350 -7.55 -23.38 9.74
CA THR A 350 -8.99 -23.70 9.67
C THR A 350 -9.51 -24.07 8.28
N HIS A 351 -8.78 -23.77 7.21
CA HIS A 351 -9.16 -24.08 5.84
C HIS A 351 -8.00 -24.73 5.08
N TRP A 352 -8.11 -26.03 4.84
CA TRP A 352 -7.04 -26.84 4.24
C TRP A 352 -6.91 -26.70 2.72
N GLU A 353 -7.99 -26.31 2.03
CA GLU A 353 -8.08 -26.32 0.57
C GLU A 353 -7.00 -25.46 -0.10
N GLN A 354 -6.49 -25.90 -1.25
CA GLN A 354 -5.42 -25.18 -1.96
C GLN A 354 -5.88 -23.80 -2.43
N ASP A 355 -7.13 -23.65 -2.87
CA ASP A 355 -7.67 -22.34 -3.29
C ASP A 355 -7.70 -21.35 -2.10
N ASN A 356 -7.88 -21.81 -0.85
CA ASN A 356 -7.77 -20.96 0.34
C ASN A 356 -6.36 -20.48 0.59
N VAL A 357 -5.39 -21.39 0.49
CA VAL A 357 -3.96 -21.06 0.63
C VAL A 357 -3.57 -20.04 -0.43
N ASP A 358 -3.94 -20.28 -1.68
CA ASP A 358 -3.55 -19.44 -2.81
C ASP A 358 -4.16 -18.05 -2.72
N ALA A 359 -5.47 -17.95 -2.45
CA ALA A 359 -6.15 -16.66 -2.30
C ALA A 359 -5.50 -15.83 -1.19
N THR A 360 -5.22 -16.46 -0.05
CA THR A 360 -4.60 -15.82 1.12
C THR A 360 -3.19 -15.31 0.80
N VAL A 361 -2.40 -16.10 0.06
CA VAL A 361 -1.06 -15.70 -0.40
C VAL A 361 -1.13 -14.53 -1.36
N ILE A 362 -1.97 -14.61 -2.39
CA ILE A 362 -2.11 -13.56 -3.42
C ILE A 362 -2.57 -12.26 -2.77
N TRP A 363 -3.62 -12.31 -1.94
CA TRP A 363 -4.15 -11.11 -1.28
C TRP A 363 -3.13 -10.47 -0.33
N SER A 364 -2.37 -11.28 0.40
CA SER A 364 -1.30 -10.78 1.27
C SER A 364 -0.19 -10.09 0.47
N LEU A 365 0.19 -10.63 -0.69
CA LEU A 365 1.16 -10.00 -1.60
C LEU A 365 0.64 -8.67 -2.15
N MET A 366 -0.63 -8.61 -2.52
CA MET A 366 -1.29 -7.38 -2.99
C MET A 366 -1.33 -6.31 -1.90
N ILE A 367 -1.71 -6.67 -0.67
CA ILE A 367 -1.68 -5.75 0.47
C ILE A 367 -0.25 -5.26 0.74
N ARG A 368 0.74 -6.17 0.75
CA ARG A 368 2.15 -5.79 0.93
C ARG A 368 2.57 -4.77 -0.13
N HIS A 369 2.29 -5.05 -1.40
CA HIS A 369 2.65 -4.15 -2.49
C HIS A 369 1.95 -2.79 -2.32
N ALA A 370 0.64 -2.77 -2.08
CA ALA A 370 -0.13 -1.56 -1.87
C ALA A 370 0.39 -0.71 -0.71
N VAL A 371 0.74 -1.33 0.43
CA VAL A 371 1.35 -0.63 1.56
C VAL A 371 2.67 0.04 1.16
N LEU A 372 3.53 -0.68 0.42
CA LEU A 372 4.86 -0.20 0.05
C LEU A 372 4.82 0.87 -1.04
N THR A 373 3.94 0.76 -2.03
CA THR A 373 3.95 1.56 -3.26
C THR A 373 2.74 2.48 -3.38
N GLY A 374 1.56 2.06 -2.91
CA GLY A 374 0.27 2.72 -3.17
C GLY A 374 -0.43 2.24 -4.43
N GLU A 375 0.17 1.29 -5.12
CA GLU A 375 -0.34 0.73 -6.36
C GLU A 375 -0.92 -0.66 -6.15
N LEU A 376 -1.63 -1.17 -7.16
CA LEU A 376 -2.08 -2.55 -7.19
C LEU A 376 -1.16 -3.36 -8.10
N GLU A 377 -0.56 -4.41 -7.55
CA GLU A 377 0.22 -5.39 -8.30
C GLU A 377 -0.57 -6.69 -8.39
N LEU A 378 -1.02 -7.02 -9.60
CA LEU A 378 -1.92 -8.15 -9.83
C LEU A 378 -1.18 -9.45 -10.12
N ASP A 379 0.07 -9.39 -10.60
CA ASP A 379 0.82 -10.55 -11.08
C ASP A 379 1.96 -10.99 -10.13
N GLY A 380 2.11 -10.34 -8.98
CA GLY A 380 3.21 -10.54 -8.02
C GLY A 380 3.35 -11.97 -7.45
N PHE A 381 2.35 -12.83 -7.65
CA PHE A 381 2.40 -14.25 -7.25
C PHE A 381 2.98 -15.18 -8.34
N THR A 382 3.12 -14.72 -9.58
CA THR A 382 3.46 -15.56 -10.74
C THR A 382 4.77 -16.32 -10.57
N GLU A 383 5.84 -15.63 -10.14
CA GLU A 383 7.14 -16.28 -9.89
C GLU A 383 7.04 -17.30 -8.74
N LEU A 384 6.32 -16.95 -7.67
CA LEU A 384 6.17 -17.80 -6.48
C LEU A 384 5.41 -19.09 -6.76
N PHE A 385 4.43 -19.05 -7.66
CA PHE A 385 3.63 -20.22 -8.03
C PHE A 385 4.30 -21.05 -9.15
N GLY A 386 5.42 -20.56 -9.69
CA GLY A 386 6.12 -21.14 -10.83
C GLY A 386 5.48 -20.71 -12.15
N GLU A 387 6.24 -19.99 -12.97
CA GLU A 387 5.78 -19.51 -14.27
C GLU A 387 5.26 -20.65 -15.15
N GLY A 388 4.04 -20.49 -15.68
CA GLY A 388 3.38 -21.47 -16.55
C GLY A 388 2.85 -22.71 -15.83
N SER A 389 2.93 -22.77 -14.49
CA SER A 389 2.33 -23.87 -13.74
C SER A 389 0.79 -23.81 -13.83
N PRO A 390 0.07 -24.95 -13.78
CA PRO A 390 -1.40 -24.96 -13.79
C PRO A 390 -2.01 -24.07 -12.69
N ARG A 391 -1.35 -24.00 -11.54
CA ARG A 391 -1.72 -23.15 -10.40
C ARG A 391 -1.61 -21.66 -10.78
N GLN A 392 -0.48 -21.24 -11.35
CA GLN A 392 -0.26 -19.87 -11.79
C GLN A 392 -1.22 -19.46 -12.90
N VAL A 393 -1.38 -20.29 -13.94
CA VAL A 393 -2.29 -20.03 -15.07
C VAL A 393 -3.73 -19.87 -14.61
N ARG A 394 -4.19 -20.74 -13.69
CA ARG A 394 -5.53 -20.66 -13.13
C ARG A 394 -5.77 -19.34 -12.40
N TRP A 395 -4.87 -18.96 -11.48
CA TRP A 395 -5.05 -17.74 -10.70
C TRP A 395 -4.91 -16.47 -11.52
N ALA A 396 -4.01 -16.43 -12.50
CA ALA A 396 -3.90 -15.32 -13.45
C ALA A 396 -5.23 -15.12 -14.21
N ALA A 397 -5.85 -16.22 -14.68
CA ALA A 397 -7.16 -16.14 -15.34
C ALA A 397 -8.29 -15.68 -14.41
N LEU A 398 -8.28 -16.09 -13.14
CA LEU A 398 -9.28 -15.64 -12.15
C LEU A 398 -9.13 -14.16 -11.79
N VAL A 399 -7.89 -13.67 -11.69
CA VAL A 399 -7.57 -12.26 -11.47
C VAL A 399 -8.02 -11.41 -12.66
N ASP A 400 -7.69 -11.85 -13.88
CA ASP A 400 -8.13 -11.19 -15.13
C ASP A 400 -9.66 -11.18 -15.26
N GLU A 401 -10.34 -12.29 -14.96
CA GLU A 401 -11.81 -12.36 -14.96
C GLU A 401 -12.45 -11.33 -14.04
N ALA A 402 -11.83 -11.01 -12.89
CA ALA A 402 -12.36 -10.01 -11.96
C ALA A 402 -12.15 -8.57 -12.45
N CYS A 403 -11.09 -8.33 -13.24
CA CYS A 403 -10.78 -7.01 -13.77
C CYS A 403 -11.87 -6.53 -14.74
N GLY A 404 -12.53 -5.42 -14.43
CA GLY A 404 -13.62 -4.87 -15.25
C GLY A 404 -15.01 -5.48 -15.00
N ARG A 405 -15.15 -6.36 -14.00
CA ARG A 405 -16.46 -6.83 -13.52
C ARG A 405 -17.00 -5.97 -12.38
N HIS A 406 -18.26 -6.18 -12.04
CA HIS A 406 -18.86 -5.63 -10.83
C HIS A 406 -18.96 -6.74 -9.76
N PRO A 407 -18.77 -6.45 -8.46
CA PRO A 407 -18.88 -7.47 -7.40
C PRO A 407 -20.14 -8.34 -7.46
N ARG A 408 -21.28 -7.76 -7.87
CA ARG A 408 -22.56 -8.45 -8.09
C ARG A 408 -22.51 -9.61 -9.10
N ASP A 409 -21.53 -9.63 -9.99
CA ASP A 409 -21.30 -10.73 -10.92
C ASP A 409 -20.88 -12.03 -10.23
N PHE A 410 -20.39 -11.94 -8.99
CA PHE A 410 -19.90 -13.06 -8.19
C PHE A 410 -20.83 -13.41 -7.02
N GLN A 411 -21.94 -12.68 -6.86
CA GLN A 411 -22.86 -12.76 -5.72
C GLN A 411 -23.37 -14.19 -5.44
N ALA A 412 -23.63 -14.98 -6.48
CA ALA A 412 -24.25 -16.30 -6.33
C ALA A 412 -23.44 -17.27 -5.47
N ASP A 413 -22.12 -17.10 -5.42
CA ASP A 413 -21.19 -18.06 -4.83
C ASP A 413 -20.10 -17.37 -3.98
N ASN A 414 -20.27 -16.11 -3.57
CA ASN A 414 -19.22 -15.34 -2.87
C ASN A 414 -18.92 -15.79 -1.43
N GLY A 415 -19.61 -16.83 -0.92
CA GLY A 415 -19.15 -17.59 0.25
C GLY A 415 -17.96 -18.53 -0.04
N TRP A 416 -17.68 -18.84 -1.31
CA TRP A 416 -16.49 -19.58 -1.74
C TRP A 416 -15.32 -18.62 -1.93
N VAL A 417 -14.14 -18.99 -1.43
CA VAL A 417 -12.95 -18.14 -1.37
C VAL A 417 -12.55 -17.53 -2.71
N VAL A 418 -12.70 -18.27 -3.82
CA VAL A 418 -12.38 -17.77 -5.16
C VAL A 418 -13.32 -16.64 -5.56
N LYS A 419 -14.63 -16.79 -5.29
CA LYS A 419 -15.63 -15.80 -5.68
C LYS A 419 -15.64 -14.60 -4.73
N ALA A 420 -15.34 -14.80 -3.45
CA ALA A 420 -15.05 -13.72 -2.51
C ALA A 420 -13.86 -12.88 -2.97
N PHE A 421 -12.75 -13.53 -3.34
CA PHE A 421 -11.56 -12.89 -3.89
C PHE A 421 -11.89 -12.06 -5.14
N GLN A 422 -12.59 -12.66 -6.11
CA GLN A 422 -12.95 -11.97 -7.36
C GLN A 422 -13.90 -10.80 -7.12
N ALA A 423 -14.89 -10.95 -6.22
CA ALA A 423 -15.79 -9.88 -5.84
C ALA A 423 -15.04 -8.71 -5.17
N ALA A 424 -14.14 -9.00 -4.23
CA ALA A 424 -13.35 -7.98 -3.57
C ALA A 424 -12.39 -7.27 -4.55
N LEU A 425 -11.74 -8.02 -5.44
CA LEU A 425 -10.86 -7.45 -6.45
C LEU A 425 -11.62 -6.53 -7.42
N ALA A 426 -12.78 -6.96 -7.90
CA ALA A 426 -13.66 -6.17 -8.76
C ALA A 426 -14.16 -4.88 -8.06
N ALA A 427 -14.31 -4.92 -6.74
CA ALA A 427 -14.66 -3.75 -5.93
C ALA A 427 -13.51 -2.73 -5.95
N VAL A 428 -12.31 -3.15 -5.53
CA VAL A 428 -11.12 -2.27 -5.41
C VAL A 428 -10.62 -1.78 -6.77
N PHE A 429 -10.55 -2.65 -7.79
CA PHE A 429 -10.04 -2.29 -9.10
C PHE A 429 -10.92 -1.26 -9.82
N GLY A 430 -12.24 -1.34 -9.64
CA GLY A 430 -13.18 -0.40 -10.23
C GLY A 430 -13.49 0.83 -9.36
N ALA A 431 -12.80 1.00 -8.24
CA ALA A 431 -13.04 2.10 -7.30
C ALA A 431 -12.10 3.28 -7.52
N ARG A 432 -12.61 4.48 -7.29
CA ARG A 432 -11.84 5.74 -7.36
C ARG A 432 -11.17 6.10 -6.03
N ASP A 433 -11.77 5.69 -4.92
CA ASP A 433 -11.32 5.94 -3.57
C ASP A 433 -11.78 4.78 -2.64
N PHE A 434 -11.41 4.88 -1.36
CA PHE A 434 -11.76 3.89 -0.35
C PHE A 434 -13.28 3.70 -0.19
N THR A 435 -14.03 4.80 -0.15
CA THR A 435 -15.49 4.78 0.06
C THR A 435 -16.18 4.06 -1.09
N ASP A 436 -15.79 4.38 -2.32
CA ASP A 436 -16.28 3.74 -3.54
C ASP A 436 -15.96 2.24 -3.54
N ALA A 437 -14.78 1.82 -3.08
CA ALA A 437 -14.40 0.40 -3.00
C ALA A 437 -15.32 -0.38 -2.04
N VAL A 438 -15.52 0.12 -0.82
CA VAL A 438 -16.38 -0.53 0.17
C VAL A 438 -17.84 -0.53 -0.29
N TYR A 439 -18.33 0.58 -0.85
CA TYR A 439 -19.70 0.64 -1.38
C TYR A 439 -19.92 -0.34 -2.53
N ARG A 440 -18.97 -0.46 -3.46
CA ARG A 440 -19.04 -1.43 -4.56
C ARG A 440 -19.11 -2.87 -4.04
N ALA A 441 -18.30 -3.19 -3.02
CA ALA A 441 -18.33 -4.50 -2.37
C ALA A 441 -19.71 -4.81 -1.78
N ILE A 442 -20.27 -3.90 -0.97
CA ILE A 442 -21.57 -4.08 -0.33
C ILE A 442 -22.71 -4.15 -1.36
N ARG A 443 -22.70 -3.30 -2.39
CA ARG A 443 -23.66 -3.35 -3.50
C ARG A 443 -23.60 -4.66 -4.29
N GLY A 444 -22.54 -5.45 -4.11
CA GLY A 444 -22.40 -6.79 -4.66
C GLY A 444 -23.47 -7.76 -4.15
N GLY A 445 -23.95 -7.61 -2.91
CA GLY A 445 -24.87 -8.54 -2.27
C GLY A 445 -24.24 -9.89 -1.90
N GLY A 446 -25.03 -10.81 -1.37
CA GLY A 446 -24.54 -12.10 -0.88
C GLY A 446 -23.76 -11.93 0.43
N ASP A 447 -22.55 -12.47 0.48
CA ASP A 447 -21.64 -12.39 1.63
C ASP A 447 -20.94 -11.01 1.71
N THR A 448 -21.68 -9.99 2.18
CA THR A 448 -21.30 -8.58 2.00
C THR A 448 -20.28 -8.07 3.00
N ASP A 449 -20.36 -8.44 4.28
CA ASP A 449 -19.32 -8.17 5.27
C ASP A 449 -18.00 -8.77 4.85
N THR A 450 -17.97 -10.05 4.46
CA THR A 450 -16.72 -10.70 4.08
C THR A 450 -16.08 -10.05 2.86
N VAL A 451 -16.86 -9.84 1.78
CA VAL A 451 -16.33 -9.21 0.56
C VAL A 451 -15.89 -7.77 0.86
N ALA A 452 -16.62 -7.03 1.69
CA ALA A 452 -16.26 -5.66 2.06
C ALA A 452 -15.05 -5.60 3.00
N ALA A 453 -14.86 -6.55 3.92
CA ALA A 453 -13.69 -6.65 4.78
C ALA A 453 -12.42 -6.92 3.96
N ILE A 454 -12.50 -7.89 3.04
CA ILE A 454 -11.40 -8.25 2.12
C ILE A 454 -11.05 -7.05 1.21
N ALA A 455 -12.05 -6.43 0.60
CA ALA A 455 -11.87 -5.26 -0.26
C ALA A 455 -11.37 -4.04 0.53
N GLY A 456 -11.92 -3.80 1.72
CA GLY A 456 -11.55 -2.72 2.62
C GLY A 456 -10.10 -2.81 3.08
N ALA A 457 -9.59 -4.02 3.34
CA ALA A 457 -8.18 -4.23 3.66
C ALA A 457 -7.25 -3.77 2.53
N LEU A 458 -7.54 -4.18 1.29
CA LEU A 458 -6.70 -3.81 0.14
C LEU A 458 -6.89 -2.34 -0.27
N ALA A 459 -8.13 -1.82 -0.24
CA ALA A 459 -8.41 -0.42 -0.52
C ALA A 459 -7.74 0.50 0.52
N GLY A 460 -7.80 0.13 1.81
CA GLY A 460 -7.13 0.86 2.88
C GLY A 460 -5.61 0.79 2.75
N ALA A 461 -5.05 -0.36 2.35
CA ALA A 461 -3.63 -0.49 2.02
C ALA A 461 -3.21 0.38 0.84
N ARG A 462 -4.12 0.67 -0.10
CA ARG A 462 -3.85 1.51 -1.27
C ARG A 462 -3.96 3.01 -0.95
N PHE A 463 -5.09 3.41 -0.36
CA PHE A 463 -5.46 4.81 -0.16
C PHE A 463 -5.03 5.39 1.18
N GLY A 464 -4.63 4.55 2.14
CA GLY A 464 -4.24 4.99 3.48
C GLY A 464 -5.41 5.25 4.41
N VAL A 465 -5.17 5.20 5.72
CA VAL A 465 -6.17 5.55 6.74
C VAL A 465 -6.59 7.02 6.61
N SER A 466 -5.69 7.89 6.15
CA SER A 466 -6.02 9.29 5.83
C SER A 466 -7.02 9.45 4.68
N GLY A 467 -7.22 8.43 3.84
CA GLY A 467 -8.22 8.39 2.77
C GLY A 467 -9.58 7.85 3.21
N ILE A 468 -9.73 7.43 4.47
CA ILE A 468 -10.95 6.86 5.05
C ILE A 468 -11.75 7.97 5.76
N PRO A 469 -13.09 8.06 5.62
CA PRO A 469 -13.90 9.02 6.37
C PRO A 469 -13.69 8.91 7.89
N GLU A 470 -13.31 10.02 8.54
CA GLU A 470 -13.00 10.05 9.99
C GLU A 470 -14.16 9.52 10.84
N GLU A 471 -15.39 9.90 10.50
CA GLU A 471 -16.60 9.42 11.19
C GLU A 471 -16.73 7.89 11.19
N TRP A 472 -16.24 7.20 10.16
CA TRP A 472 -16.25 5.74 10.10
C TRP A 472 -15.18 5.12 10.98
N GLN A 473 -14.00 5.74 11.03
CA GLN A 473 -12.89 5.32 11.89
C GLN A 473 -13.29 5.39 13.36
N GLU A 474 -14.02 6.43 13.75
CA GLU A 474 -14.50 6.62 15.13
C GLU A 474 -15.64 5.65 15.52
N GLN A 475 -16.45 5.22 14.55
CA GLN A 475 -17.59 4.33 14.77
C GLN A 475 -17.19 2.87 14.98
N VAL A 476 -16.15 2.41 14.28
CA VAL A 476 -15.79 0.98 14.30
C VAL A 476 -15.20 0.54 15.64
N HIS A 477 -15.74 -0.55 16.16
CA HIS A 477 -15.30 -1.21 17.39
C HIS A 477 -15.67 -2.70 17.39
N GLY A 478 -15.16 -3.49 18.31
CA GLY A 478 -15.54 -4.90 18.42
C GLY A 478 -14.51 -5.73 19.15
N TRP A 479 -14.64 -7.06 19.11
CA TRP A 479 -13.75 -7.96 19.86
C TRP A 479 -12.27 -7.73 19.48
N PRO A 480 -11.33 -7.74 20.45
CA PRO A 480 -11.48 -8.01 21.89
C PRO A 480 -11.85 -6.80 22.78
N GLY A 481 -12.50 -5.79 22.22
CA GLY A 481 -12.80 -4.50 22.87
C GLY A 481 -11.97 -3.36 22.31
N LEU A 482 -11.46 -3.52 21.07
CA LEU A 482 -10.67 -2.53 20.36
C LEU A 482 -11.57 -1.59 19.55
N ARG A 483 -11.01 -0.47 19.14
CA ARG A 483 -11.62 0.59 18.31
C ARG A 483 -10.69 0.92 17.14
N GLY A 484 -11.18 1.70 16.18
CA GLY A 484 -10.40 2.15 15.02
C GLY A 484 -9.02 2.73 15.40
N ALA A 485 -8.93 3.56 16.44
CA ALA A 485 -7.66 4.13 16.91
C ALA A 485 -6.66 3.06 17.41
N ASP A 486 -7.13 2.01 18.07
CA ASP A 486 -6.26 0.90 18.52
C ASP A 486 -5.72 0.11 17.33
N LEU A 487 -6.52 -0.03 16.26
CA LEU A 487 -6.10 -0.70 15.03
C LEU A 487 -4.99 0.08 14.32
N VAL A 488 -5.04 1.42 14.35
CA VAL A 488 -3.95 2.27 13.82
C VAL A 488 -2.65 1.98 14.58
N GLU A 489 -2.68 2.05 15.91
CA GLU A 489 -1.48 1.83 16.73
C GLU A 489 -0.88 0.43 16.51
N LEU A 490 -1.71 -0.62 16.55
CA LEU A 490 -1.25 -1.99 16.36
C LEU A 490 -0.72 -2.24 14.94
N ALA A 491 -1.35 -1.65 13.92
CA ALA A 491 -0.89 -1.77 12.54
C ALA A 491 0.45 -1.08 12.33
N GLU A 492 0.67 0.09 12.91
CA GLU A 492 1.96 0.79 12.85
C GLU A 492 3.06 -0.02 13.55
N GLN A 493 2.79 -0.59 14.73
CA GLN A 493 3.73 -1.46 15.45
C GLN A 493 4.08 -2.70 14.62
N ALA A 494 3.07 -3.40 14.10
CA ALA A 494 3.26 -4.58 13.25
C ALA A 494 4.09 -4.25 12.00
N ALA A 495 3.78 -3.13 11.34
CA ALA A 495 4.49 -2.68 10.14
C ALA A 495 5.96 -2.33 10.44
N GLN A 496 6.23 -1.66 11.57
CA GLN A 496 7.59 -1.34 12.00
C GLN A 496 8.41 -2.62 12.20
N HIS A 497 7.88 -3.62 12.92
CA HIS A 497 8.56 -4.91 13.08
C HIS A 497 8.75 -5.65 11.75
N GLY A 498 7.77 -5.58 10.85
CA GLY A 498 7.87 -6.16 9.50
C GLY A 498 8.92 -5.51 8.60
N ALA A 499 9.38 -4.29 8.92
CA ALA A 499 10.43 -3.59 8.19
C ALA A 499 11.84 -3.84 8.75
N GLU A 500 11.97 -4.33 9.99
CA GLU A 500 13.26 -4.41 10.70
C GLU A 500 14.00 -5.77 10.55
N ASP A 501 13.53 -6.67 9.67
CA ASP A 501 14.10 -8.01 9.39
C ASP A 501 13.99 -9.02 10.56
N GLU A 502 13.33 -8.66 11.66
CA GLU A 502 13.29 -9.47 12.90
C GLU A 502 12.25 -10.61 12.88
N LEU A 503 11.34 -10.66 11.91
CA LEU A 503 10.24 -11.62 11.82
C LEU A 503 10.51 -12.92 11.02
#